data_AF-A0A7S2JTJ1-F1
#
_entry.id   AF-A0A7S2JTJ1-F1
#
_cell.length_a   1.000
_cell.length_b   1.000
_cell.length_c   1.000
_cell.angle_alpha   90.00
_cell.angle_beta   90.00
_cell.angle_gamma   90.00
#
_symmetry.space_group_name_H-M   'P 1'
#
loop_
_entity.id
_entity.type
_entity.pdbx_description
1 polymer ?
#
loop_
_entity_poly.entity_id
_entity_poly.type
_entity_poly.pdbx_seq_one_letter_code
_entity_poly.pdbx_strand_id
1 'polypeptide(L)'
;MLLFDSDLKRVVNDTGSLLKCFFVGALATIVGTLITYPLIPLSSLSVPGEGWKVASALAARHIGGAINFVAVADTLGISGSSVSAAIAADNVVVALYFAFLFYLAKEHSPEGSSSKVIEEDGADDVVDPEDLSSSSSSDQISLSTISSSFAVSSFLVYIGGVMTRAI
;
A
#
# COMPACT_ATOMS: atom_id res chain seq x y z
N MET A 1 17.39 -5.73 7.76
CA MET A 1 18.02 -6.40 6.60
C MET A 1 17.24 -7.67 6.24
N LEU A 2 15.94 -7.57 5.93
CA LEU A 2 15.13 -8.74 5.52
C LEU A 2 15.22 -8.98 3.99
N LEU A 3 15.42 -7.90 3.23
CA LEU A 3 15.52 -7.91 1.76
C LEU A 3 16.85 -8.48 1.22
N PHE A 4 17.92 -8.46 2.03
CA PHE A 4 19.24 -8.97 1.64
C PHE A 4 19.40 -10.48 1.85
N ASP A 5 18.55 -11.06 2.71
CA ASP A 5 18.47 -12.50 2.96
C ASP A 5 17.42 -13.18 2.04
N SER A 6 16.74 -12.39 1.21
CA SER A 6 15.75 -12.88 0.26
C SER A 6 16.45 -13.46 -0.97
N ASP A 7 16.19 -14.73 -1.26
CA ASP A 7 16.73 -15.43 -2.41
C ASP A 7 16.18 -14.82 -3.72
N LEU A 8 16.95 -13.92 -4.33
CA LEU A 8 16.52 -13.11 -5.48
C LEU A 8 16.07 -13.99 -6.67
N LYS A 9 16.62 -15.20 -6.79
CA LYS A 9 16.18 -16.18 -7.81
C LYS A 9 14.76 -16.69 -7.53
N ARG A 10 14.42 -16.93 -6.28
CA ARG A 10 13.07 -17.32 -5.86
C ARG A 10 12.10 -16.17 -6.06
N VAL A 11 12.49 -14.94 -5.72
CA VAL A 11 11.67 -13.73 -5.98
C VAL A 11 11.34 -13.61 -7.46
N VAL A 12 12.33 -13.74 -8.36
CA VAL A 12 12.10 -13.64 -9.81
C VAL A 12 11.21 -14.77 -10.34
N ASN A 13 11.35 -15.98 -9.81
CA ASN A 13 10.53 -17.12 -10.23
C ASN A 13 9.08 -17.03 -9.73
N ASP A 14 8.88 -16.56 -8.50
CA ASP A 14 7.56 -16.41 -7.86
C ASP A 14 6.83 -15.13 -8.35
N THR A 15 7.59 -14.12 -8.82
CA THR A 15 7.06 -12.89 -9.43
C THR A 15 6.09 -13.19 -10.57
N GLY A 16 6.33 -14.25 -11.36
CA GLY A 16 5.44 -14.61 -12.47
C GLY A 16 4.02 -14.99 -12.04
N SER A 17 3.87 -15.62 -10.87
CA SER A 17 2.55 -15.95 -10.32
C SER A 17 1.89 -14.71 -9.70
N LEU A 18 2.65 -13.94 -8.91
CA LEU A 18 2.19 -12.67 -8.33
C LEU A 18 1.73 -11.68 -9.40
N LEU A 19 2.40 -11.64 -10.55
CA LEU A 19 2.05 -10.76 -11.66
C LEU A 19 0.65 -11.07 -12.22
N LYS A 20 0.21 -12.34 -12.20
CA LYS A 20 -1.15 -12.71 -12.62
C LYS A 20 -2.18 -12.20 -11.61
N CYS A 21 -1.93 -12.38 -10.31
CA CYS A 21 -2.80 -11.84 -9.26
C CYS A 21 -2.87 -10.31 -9.32
N PHE A 22 -1.73 -9.64 -9.54
CA PHE A 22 -1.66 -8.20 -9.76
C PHE A 22 -2.51 -7.76 -10.96
N PHE A 23 -2.44 -8.49 -12.08
CA PHE A 23 -3.23 -8.15 -13.26
C PHE A 23 -4.73 -8.25 -13.00
N VAL A 24 -5.17 -9.29 -12.28
CA VAL A 24 -6.56 -9.45 -11.87
C VAL A 24 -6.98 -8.31 -10.92
N GLY A 25 -6.15 -7.97 -9.93
CA GLY A 25 -6.41 -6.86 -8.99
C GLY A 25 -6.46 -5.50 -9.68
N ALA A 26 -5.58 -5.26 -10.66
CA ALA A 26 -5.57 -4.04 -11.46
C ALA A 26 -6.86 -3.95 -12.30
N LEU A 27 -7.28 -5.04 -12.94
CA LEU A 27 -8.50 -5.07 -13.72
C LEU A 27 -9.74 -4.86 -12.85
N ALA A 28 -9.78 -5.49 -11.66
CA ALA A 28 -10.84 -5.29 -10.68
C ALA A 28 -10.93 -3.82 -10.22
N THR A 29 -9.78 -3.18 -9.98
CA THR A 29 -9.71 -1.75 -9.62
C THR A 29 -10.26 -0.87 -10.75
N ILE A 30 -9.91 -1.14 -12.01
CA ILE A 30 -10.40 -0.39 -13.17
C ILE A 30 -11.92 -0.52 -13.28
N VAL A 31 -12.44 -1.75 -13.23
CA VAL A 31 -13.88 -2.03 -13.31
C VAL A 31 -14.63 -1.40 -12.14
N GLY A 32 -14.10 -1.54 -10.92
CA GLY A 32 -14.68 -0.92 -9.72
C GLY A 32 -14.74 0.60 -9.84
N THR A 33 -13.70 1.24 -10.36
CA THR A 33 -13.67 2.69 -10.61
C THR A 33 -14.71 3.10 -11.65
N LEU A 34 -14.83 2.37 -12.76
CA LEU A 34 -15.83 2.62 -13.82
C LEU A 34 -17.27 2.54 -13.31
N ILE A 35 -17.57 1.57 -12.45
CA ILE A 35 -18.91 1.38 -11.87
C ILE A 35 -19.19 2.45 -10.81
N THR A 36 -18.18 2.80 -10.00
CA THR A 36 -18.33 3.73 -8.87
C THR A 36 -18.39 5.19 -9.31
N TYR A 37 -17.67 5.57 -10.37
CA TYR A 37 -17.63 6.93 -10.90
C TYR A 37 -19.01 7.57 -11.13
N PRO A 38 -19.99 6.92 -11.80
CA PRO A 38 -21.34 7.49 -11.96
C PRO A 38 -22.18 7.48 -10.69
N LEU A 39 -21.85 6.62 -9.70
CA LEU A 39 -22.59 6.51 -8.44
C LEU A 39 -22.20 7.62 -7.44
N ILE A 40 -20.96 8.12 -7.52
CA ILE A 40 -20.42 9.10 -6.59
C ILE A 40 -20.35 10.48 -7.26
N PRO A 41 -21.07 11.49 -6.77
CA PRO A 41 -20.98 12.85 -7.29
C PRO A 41 -19.62 13.47 -6.90
N LEU A 42 -18.61 13.31 -7.75
CA LEU A 42 -17.30 13.96 -7.61
C LEU A 42 -17.31 15.47 -7.90
N SER A 43 -18.49 16.04 -8.12
CA SER A 43 -18.72 17.44 -8.47
C SER A 43 -18.23 18.45 -7.42
N SER A 44 -17.98 18.01 -6.18
CA SER A 44 -17.45 18.86 -5.10
C SER A 44 -15.90 18.95 -5.11
N LEU A 45 -15.23 17.93 -5.64
CA LEU A 45 -13.75 17.85 -5.64
C LEU A 45 -13.12 18.35 -6.94
N SER A 46 -13.91 18.49 -8.01
CA SER A 46 -13.44 18.76 -9.36
C SER A 46 -14.34 19.77 -10.06
N VAL A 47 -13.78 20.50 -11.03
CA VAL A 47 -14.54 21.38 -11.92
C VAL A 47 -15.63 20.56 -12.63
N PRO A 48 -16.87 21.07 -12.82
CA PRO A 48 -17.93 20.34 -13.50
C PRO A 48 -17.46 19.80 -14.85
N GLY A 49 -17.46 18.48 -15.03
CA GLY A 49 -16.99 17.80 -16.24
C GLY A 49 -15.59 17.18 -16.17
N GLU A 50 -14.81 17.42 -15.11
CA GLU A 50 -13.43 16.88 -14.98
C GLU A 50 -13.27 15.76 -13.94
N GLY A 51 -14.38 15.29 -13.34
CA GLY A 51 -14.33 14.22 -12.33
C GLY A 51 -13.70 12.92 -12.83
N TRP A 52 -13.76 12.64 -14.13
CA TRP A 52 -13.13 11.46 -14.74
C TRP A 52 -11.60 11.52 -14.63
N LYS A 53 -10.99 12.71 -14.61
CA LYS A 53 -9.55 12.88 -14.42
C LYS A 53 -9.13 12.49 -13.02
N VAL A 54 -9.88 12.95 -12.02
CA VAL A 54 -9.65 12.63 -10.60
C VAL A 54 -9.88 11.14 -10.34
N ALA A 55 -10.93 10.55 -10.91
CA ALA A 55 -11.20 9.12 -10.83
C ALA A 55 -10.07 8.28 -11.45
N SER A 56 -9.57 8.69 -12.63
CA SER A 56 -8.45 8.01 -13.29
C SER A 56 -7.16 8.10 -12.47
N ALA A 57 -6.87 9.27 -11.88
CA ALA A 57 -5.73 9.44 -11.00
C ALA A 57 -5.84 8.56 -9.75
N LEU A 58 -7.01 8.47 -9.11
CA LEU A 58 -7.26 7.57 -7.97
C LEU A 58 -7.12 6.09 -8.33
N ALA A 59 -7.62 5.66 -9.49
CA ALA A 59 -7.40 4.31 -9.98
C ALA A 59 -5.89 4.01 -10.15
N ALA A 60 -5.14 4.97 -10.70
CA ALA A 60 -3.68 4.87 -10.82
C ALA A 60 -2.98 4.80 -9.46
N ARG A 61 -3.50 5.49 -8.44
CA ARG A 61 -3.01 5.43 -7.05
C ARG A 61 -3.11 4.03 -6.47
N HIS A 62 -4.25 3.36 -6.65
CA HIS A 62 -4.45 2.02 -6.09
C HIS A 62 -3.64 0.93 -6.84
N ILE A 63 -3.30 1.16 -8.11
CA ILE A 63 -2.46 0.24 -8.87
C ILE A 63 -0.96 0.47 -8.61
N GLY A 64 -0.52 1.74 -8.51
CA GLY A 64 0.91 2.11 -8.54
C GLY A 64 1.36 3.09 -7.44
N GLY A 65 0.52 3.35 -6.45
CA GLY A 65 0.85 4.18 -5.29
C GLY A 65 0.80 5.69 -5.53
N ALA A 66 1.28 6.43 -4.54
CA ALA A 66 1.19 7.90 -4.51
C ALA A 66 1.97 8.59 -5.64
N ILE A 67 3.10 8.03 -6.08
CA ILE A 67 3.88 8.61 -7.19
C ILE A 67 3.14 8.44 -8.52
N ASN A 68 2.51 7.29 -8.76
CA ASN A 68 1.70 7.07 -9.97
C ASN A 68 0.49 8.02 -10.03
N PHE A 69 -0.15 8.25 -8.88
CA PHE A 69 -1.20 9.26 -8.75
C PHE A 69 -0.73 10.66 -9.17
N VAL A 70 0.42 11.11 -8.64
CA VAL A 70 0.96 12.44 -8.95
C VAL A 70 1.30 12.55 -10.45
N ALA A 71 1.93 11.52 -11.02
CA ALA A 71 2.28 11.50 -12.44
C ALA A 71 1.04 11.59 -13.36
N VAL A 72 0.00 10.81 -13.06
CA VAL A 72 -1.25 10.83 -13.83
C VAL A 72 -2.02 12.14 -13.64
N ALA A 73 -2.03 12.68 -12.42
CA ALA A 73 -2.66 13.96 -12.12
C ALA A 73 -2.01 15.13 -12.89
N ASP A 74 -0.67 15.13 -12.97
CA ASP A 74 0.10 16.10 -13.76
C ASP A 74 -0.17 15.94 -15.26
N THR A 75 -0.18 14.70 -15.75
CA THR A 75 -0.46 14.38 -17.16
C THR A 75 -1.86 14.80 -17.60
N LEU A 76 -2.87 14.66 -16.72
CA LEU A 76 -4.25 15.05 -16.99
C LEU A 76 -4.53 16.55 -16.71
N GLY A 77 -3.54 17.27 -16.18
CA GLY A 77 -3.64 18.69 -15.85
C GLY A 77 -4.64 18.98 -14.72
N ILE A 78 -4.71 18.12 -13.71
CA ILE A 78 -5.62 18.29 -12.57
C ILE A 78 -5.12 19.46 -11.70
N SER A 79 -6.01 20.39 -11.36
CA SER A 79 -5.68 21.50 -10.46
C SER A 79 -5.15 20.99 -9.11
N GLY A 80 -4.09 21.61 -8.58
CA GLY A 80 -3.46 21.21 -7.33
C GLY A 80 -4.42 21.16 -6.13
N SER A 81 -5.47 21.99 -6.12
CA SER A 81 -6.52 21.93 -5.09
C SER A 81 -7.38 20.67 -5.18
N SER A 82 -7.65 20.16 -6.39
CA SER A 82 -8.38 18.91 -6.60
C SER A 82 -7.50 17.70 -6.30
N VAL A 83 -6.20 17.78 -6.62
CA VAL A 83 -5.21 16.75 -6.28
C VAL A 83 -5.10 16.58 -4.76
N SER A 84 -4.95 17.67 -4.01
CA SER A 84 -4.85 17.63 -2.55
C SER A 84 -6.16 17.15 -1.90
N ALA A 85 -7.31 17.62 -2.39
CA ALA A 85 -8.61 17.17 -1.92
C ALA A 85 -8.84 15.67 -2.20
N ALA A 86 -8.42 15.16 -3.36
CA ALA A 86 -8.51 13.75 -3.70
C ALA A 86 -7.64 12.88 -2.78
N ILE A 87 -6.41 13.29 -2.48
CA ILE A 87 -5.54 12.58 -1.53
C ILE A 87 -6.16 12.58 -0.12
N ALA A 88 -6.70 13.73 0.32
CA ALA A 88 -7.34 13.82 1.63
C ALA A 88 -8.58 12.92 1.73
N ALA A 89 -9.43 12.93 0.71
CA ALA A 89 -10.61 12.09 0.63
C ALA A 89 -10.24 10.59 0.63
N ASP A 90 -9.23 10.18 -0.15
CA ASP A 90 -8.72 8.81 -0.20
C ASP A 90 -8.31 8.30 1.20
N ASN A 91 -7.50 9.08 1.91
CA ASN A 91 -7.05 8.71 3.24
C ASN A 91 -8.22 8.60 4.25
N VAL A 92 -9.23 9.47 4.16
CA VAL A 92 -10.43 9.37 5.01
C VAL A 92 -11.22 8.10 4.71
N VAL A 93 -11.41 7.75 3.43
CA VAL A 93 -12.11 6.53 3.04
C VAL A 93 -11.34 5.29 3.51
N VAL A 94 -10.01 5.25 3.35
CA VAL A 94 -9.16 4.16 3.84
C VAL A 94 -9.25 4.04 5.37
N ALA A 95 -9.25 5.16 6.10
CA ALA A 95 -9.41 5.16 7.54
C ALA A 95 -10.78 4.60 7.97
N LEU A 96 -11.86 5.01 7.29
CA LEU A 96 -13.22 4.50 7.54
C LEU A 96 -13.33 3.01 7.18
N TYR A 97 -12.71 2.58 6.08
CA TYR A 97 -12.65 1.19 5.67
C TYR A 97 -12.02 0.32 6.76
N PHE A 98 -10.85 0.69 7.27
CA PHE A 98 -10.21 -0.06 8.35
C PHE A 98 -10.98 0.02 9.66
N ALA A 99 -11.55 1.18 10.01
CA ALA A 99 -12.39 1.30 11.20
C ALA A 99 -13.61 0.37 11.13
N PHE A 100 -14.24 0.27 9.96
CA PHE A 100 -15.36 -0.64 9.72
C PHE A 100 -14.93 -2.10 9.76
N LEU A 101 -13.80 -2.46 9.14
CA LEU A 101 -13.27 -3.82 9.23
C LEU A 101 -12.95 -4.20 10.68
N PHE A 102 -12.34 -3.31 11.47
CA PHE A 102 -12.08 -3.58 12.89
C PHE A 102 -13.36 -3.69 13.70
N TYR A 103 -14.38 -2.90 13.37
CA TYR A 103 -15.70 -3.04 13.98
C TYR A 103 -16.32 -4.41 13.69
N LEU A 104 -16.30 -4.86 12.42
CA LEU A 104 -16.82 -6.19 12.04
C LEU A 104 -15.99 -7.34 12.62
N ALA A 105 -14.67 -7.19 12.67
CA ALA A 105 -13.78 -8.17 13.30
C ALA A 105 -14.09 -8.33 14.79
N LYS A 106 -14.56 -7.26 15.46
CA LYS A 106 -14.93 -7.27 16.88
C LYS A 106 -16.15 -8.13 17.19
N GLU A 107 -17.05 -8.33 16.22
CA GLU A 107 -18.28 -9.14 16.40
C GLU A 107 -18.00 -10.65 16.32
N HIS A 108 -16.85 -11.05 15.75
CA HIS A 108 -16.41 -12.45 15.64
C HIS A 108 -15.26 -12.81 16.59
N SER A 109 -15.07 -12.05 17.68
CA SER A 109 -14.26 -12.55 18.80
C SER A 109 -15.17 -13.39 19.72
N PRO A 110 -15.17 -14.73 19.64
CA PRO A 110 -15.53 -15.51 20.82
C PRO A 110 -14.56 -15.07 21.93
N GLU A 111 -15.07 -14.91 23.14
CA GLU A 111 -14.23 -14.63 24.30
C GLU A 111 -13.06 -15.64 24.32
N GLY A 112 -11.85 -15.16 24.06
CA GLY A 112 -10.62 -15.96 24.09
C GLY A 112 -9.98 -16.28 22.73
N SER A 113 -9.45 -15.28 22.03
CA SER A 113 -8.14 -15.43 21.37
C SER A 113 -7.56 -14.06 21.04
N SER A 114 -6.41 -13.76 21.64
CA SER A 114 -5.60 -12.58 21.36
C SER A 114 -5.28 -12.48 19.87
N SER A 115 -5.47 -11.28 19.33
CA SER A 115 -4.83 -10.69 18.15
C SER A 115 -4.11 -11.67 17.21
N LYS A 116 -4.82 -12.21 16.22
CA LYS A 116 -4.20 -12.73 14.99
C LYS A 116 -4.40 -11.68 13.89
N VAL A 117 -3.38 -10.84 13.72
CA VAL A 117 -3.19 -10.05 12.49
C VAL A 117 -3.19 -11.05 11.34
N ILE A 118 -4.03 -10.81 10.33
CA ILE A 118 -4.06 -11.61 9.12
C ILE A 118 -2.72 -11.40 8.40
N GLU A 119 -1.81 -12.37 8.54
CA GLU A 119 -0.71 -12.58 7.61
C GLU A 119 -1.26 -13.38 6.41
N GLU A 120 -0.95 -12.92 5.20
CA GLU A 120 -1.16 -13.72 3.99
C GLU A 120 -0.15 -14.88 3.91
N ASP A 121 -0.72 -16.07 4.07
CA ASP A 121 -0.35 -17.44 3.71
C ASP A 121 1.12 -17.89 3.56
N GLY A 122 1.48 -18.92 4.34
CA GLY A 122 2.76 -19.61 4.22
C GLY A 122 3.07 -20.68 5.28
N ALA A 123 2.09 -21.53 5.65
CA ALA A 123 2.24 -22.79 6.40
C ALA A 123 2.79 -22.79 7.85
N ASP A 124 2.15 -23.65 8.64
CA ASP A 124 2.46 -24.19 9.97
C ASP A 124 2.14 -23.42 11.26
N ASP A 125 1.42 -24.19 12.08
CA ASP A 125 1.31 -24.23 13.54
C ASP A 125 0.80 -23.05 14.36
N VAL A 126 -0.12 -23.44 15.25
CA VAL A 126 -0.78 -22.65 16.28
C VAL A 126 0.24 -22.29 17.36
N VAL A 127 0.44 -20.99 17.65
CA VAL A 127 1.21 -20.56 18.83
C VAL A 127 0.45 -19.47 19.60
N ASP A 128 0.26 -19.76 20.88
CA ASP A 128 -0.38 -19.00 21.95
C ASP A 128 0.28 -17.63 22.23
N PRO A 129 -0.46 -16.64 22.77
CA PRO A 129 0.00 -15.25 22.92
C PRO A 129 0.84 -14.98 24.17
N GLU A 130 1.25 -16.01 24.94
CA GLU A 130 2.05 -15.84 26.17
C GLU A 130 3.55 -16.13 26.03
N ASP A 131 4.06 -16.51 24.84
CA ASP A 131 5.48 -16.91 24.68
C ASP A 131 6.39 -15.90 23.95
N LEU A 132 5.91 -14.66 23.77
CA LEU A 132 6.68 -13.56 23.15
C LEU A 132 7.90 -13.06 23.98
N SER A 133 8.25 -13.77 25.05
CA SER A 133 9.41 -13.44 25.90
C SER A 133 10.57 -14.43 25.81
N SER A 134 10.50 -15.49 24.99
CA SER A 134 11.60 -16.45 24.90
C SER A 134 11.68 -17.21 23.58
N SER A 135 12.08 -16.53 22.49
CA SER A 135 12.86 -17.11 21.36
C SER A 135 13.19 -16.07 20.29
N SER A 136 13.80 -14.96 20.68
CA SER A 136 14.56 -14.14 19.75
C SER A 136 15.95 -14.03 20.35
N SER A 137 16.89 -14.80 19.81
CA SER A 137 18.31 -14.50 19.96
C SER A 137 18.48 -13.01 19.75
N SER A 138 18.90 -12.35 20.82
CA SER A 138 18.99 -10.90 20.95
C SER A 138 20.02 -10.34 19.97
N ASP A 139 19.62 -10.18 18.71
CA ASP A 139 20.17 -9.10 17.89
C ASP A 139 19.62 -7.82 18.51
N GLN A 140 20.34 -7.38 19.55
CA GLN A 140 20.13 -6.08 20.15
C GLN A 140 20.04 -5.08 18.99
N ILE A 141 18.95 -4.33 18.95
CA ILE A 141 18.78 -3.18 18.08
C ILE A 141 19.90 -2.20 18.46
N SER A 142 21.07 -2.42 17.89
CA SER A 142 22.26 -1.65 18.15
C SER A 142 22.14 -0.35 17.38
N LEU A 143 22.61 0.75 17.97
CA LEU A 143 22.69 2.05 17.30
C LEU A 143 23.41 1.93 15.94
N SER A 144 24.32 0.96 15.80
CA SER A 144 24.99 0.64 14.55
C SER A 144 24.04 0.10 13.46
N THR A 145 23.06 -0.75 13.80
CA THR A 145 22.07 -1.31 12.87
C THR A 145 21.06 -0.26 12.40
N ILE A 146 20.67 0.67 13.28
CA ILE A 146 19.83 1.81 12.91
C ILE A 146 20.60 2.76 11.98
N SER A 147 21.85 3.07 12.33
CA SER A 147 22.73 3.93 11.54
C SER A 147 22.98 3.36 10.14
N SER A 148 23.29 2.06 10.04
CA SER A 148 23.49 1.41 8.74
C SER A 148 22.21 1.36 7.92
N SER A 149 21.04 1.13 8.54
CA SER A 149 19.75 1.18 7.85
C SER A 149 19.45 2.56 7.29
N PHE A 150 19.71 3.63 8.06
CA PHE A 150 19.55 5.01 7.58
C PHE A 150 20.54 5.36 6.48
N ALA A 151 21.80 4.96 6.62
CA ALA A 151 22.84 5.20 5.63
C ALA A 151 22.49 4.51 4.29
N VAL A 152 22.07 3.24 4.34
CA VAL A 152 21.65 2.47 3.16
C VAL A 152 20.41 3.09 2.53
N SER A 153 19.39 3.45 3.32
CA SER A 153 18.18 4.10 2.81
C SER A 153 18.49 5.44 2.12
N SER A 154 19.27 6.30 2.77
CA SER A 154 19.67 7.60 2.22
C SER A 154 20.50 7.45 0.94
N PHE A 155 21.42 6.49 0.91
CA PHE A 155 22.23 6.20 -0.27
C PHE A 155 21.39 5.69 -1.45
N LEU A 156 20.44 4.79 -1.20
CA LEU A 156 19.51 4.28 -2.22
C LEU A 156 18.62 5.41 -2.77
N VAL A 157 18.08 6.27 -1.91
CA VAL A 157 17.28 7.43 -2.33
C VAL A 157 18.14 8.40 -3.15
N TYR A 158 19.38 8.65 -2.75
CA TYR A 158 20.31 9.50 -3.49
C TYR A 158 20.61 8.93 -4.88
N ILE A 159 20.96 7.65 -4.98
CA ILE A 159 21.19 6.99 -6.27
C ILE A 159 19.93 7.03 -7.13
N GLY A 160 18.77 6.71 -6.56
CA GLY A 160 17.49 6.75 -7.28
C GLY A 160 17.20 8.15 -7.84
N GLY A 161 17.46 9.20 -7.05
CA GLY A 161 17.32 10.59 -7.48
C GLY A 161 18.31 10.99 -8.57
N VAL A 162 19.58 10.57 -8.46
CA VAL A 162 20.61 10.82 -9.49
C VAL A 162 20.25 10.11 -10.80
N MET A 163 19.82 8.85 -10.73
CA MET A 163 19.43 8.05 -11.90
C MET A 163 18.19 8.64 -12.59
N THR A 164 17.19 9.06 -11.82
CA THR A 164 15.97 9.71 -12.35
C THR A 164 16.29 11.05 -13.02
N ARG A 165 17.33 11.76 -12.58
CA ARG A 165 17.77 13.03 -13.20
C ARG A 165 18.67 12.84 -14.42
N ALA A 166 19.24 11.65 -14.59
CA ALA A 166 20.13 11.31 -15.70
C ALA A 166 19.39 10.76 -16.94
N ILE A 167 18.15 10.33 -16.75
CA ILE A 167 17.20 9.93 -17.80
C ILE A 167 16.34 11.14 -18.19
#